data_AF-A0AAQ4PDM8-F1
#
_entry.id   AF-A0AAQ4PDM8-F1
#
_cell.length_a   1.000
_cell.length_b   1.000
_cell.length_c   1.000
_cell.angle_alpha   90.00
_cell.angle_beta   90.00
_cell.angle_gamma   90.00
#
_symmetry.space_group_name_H-M   'P 1'
#
loop_
_entity.id
_entity.type
_entity.pdbx_description
1 polymer ?
#
loop_
_entity_poly.entity_id
_entity_poly.type
_entity_poly.pdbx_seq_one_letter_code
_entity_poly.pdbx_strand_id
1 'polypeptide(L)'
;PTTELLAGGTTGTEQDSYILHGQTHTAGYVCRARRGDPVFYTWHSGVKFVWSGGVNPAASFTVSPHRLQHFSIESLSLICEGNSAEWRVMKVDEDGDVSTCSDWGEMTGSTCNTNTTASSGVYWCESETQSSNAANITIHSEFIFI
;
A
#
# COMPACT_ATOMS: atom_id res chain seq x y z
N PRO A 1 -8.43 8.49 -6.88
CA PRO A 1 -9.16 7.32 -6.35
C PRO A 1 -10.02 7.73 -5.15
N THR A 2 -11.34 7.65 -5.30
CA THR A 2 -12.29 7.86 -4.20
C THR A 2 -12.11 6.76 -3.17
N THR A 3 -11.80 7.13 -1.93
CA THR A 3 -11.85 6.24 -0.77
C THR A 3 -13.30 5.77 -0.61
N GLU A 4 -13.63 4.64 -1.22
CA GLU A 4 -14.93 4.01 -1.01
C GLU A 4 -14.95 3.41 0.39
N LEU A 5 -15.82 3.96 1.25
CA LEU A 5 -16.25 3.25 2.44
C LEU A 5 -16.95 1.99 1.97
N LEU A 6 -16.36 0.82 2.27
CA LEU A 6 -17.01 -0.46 2.05
C LEU A 6 -18.43 -0.38 2.63
N ALA A 7 -19.41 -0.78 1.81
CA ALA A 7 -20.82 -0.85 2.18
C ALA A 7 -21.00 -1.92 3.26
N GLY A 8 -20.73 -1.55 4.50
CA GLY A 8 -20.71 -2.46 5.64
C GLY A 8 -20.75 -1.67 6.95
N GLY A 9 -21.90 -1.04 7.22
CA GLY A 9 -22.30 -0.63 8.56
C GLY A 9 -22.35 0.87 8.85
N THR A 10 -23.32 1.59 8.27
CA THR A 10 -23.77 2.88 8.84
C THR A 10 -24.33 2.71 10.27
N THR A 11 -24.72 1.49 10.62
CA THR A 11 -24.98 1.02 11.98
C THR A 11 -23.71 0.40 12.55
N GLY A 12 -23.03 1.14 13.44
CA GLY A 12 -21.89 0.60 14.18
C GLY A 12 -22.20 -0.77 14.77
N THR A 13 -21.28 -1.70 14.57
CA THR A 13 -21.44 -3.08 15.02
C THR A 13 -21.35 -3.14 16.55
N GLU A 14 -22.27 -3.89 17.16
CA GLU A 14 -22.18 -4.33 18.56
C GLU A 14 -20.98 -5.29 18.77
N GLN A 15 -20.46 -5.84 17.67
CA GLN A 15 -19.28 -6.70 17.62
C GLN A 15 -18.05 -5.87 17.19
N ASP A 16 -16.98 -5.86 18.00
CA ASP A 16 -15.71 -5.14 17.74
C ASP A 16 -14.90 -5.67 16.52
N SER A 17 -15.52 -6.42 15.61
CA SER A 17 -14.84 -7.10 14.50
C SER A 17 -15.65 -7.10 13.21
N TYR A 18 -14.96 -6.93 12.08
CA TYR A 18 -15.50 -7.06 10.73
C TYR A 18 -14.79 -8.18 9.98
N ILE A 19 -15.56 -9.12 9.43
CA ILE A 19 -15.04 -10.22 8.61
C ILE A 19 -15.38 -9.91 7.15
N LEU A 20 -14.36 -9.76 6.32
CA LEU A 20 -14.49 -9.52 4.88
C LEU A 20 -14.28 -10.84 4.13
N HIS A 21 -15.25 -11.21 3.31
CA HIS A 21 -15.19 -12.43 2.50
C HIS A 21 -14.81 -12.11 1.06
N GLY A 22 -14.02 -12.98 0.43
CA GLY A 22 -13.80 -12.96 -1.02
C GLY A 22 -12.97 -11.78 -1.54
N GLN A 23 -12.11 -11.18 -0.71
CA GLN A 23 -11.26 -10.08 -1.15
C GLN A 23 -10.25 -10.53 -2.20
N THR A 24 -10.38 -10.03 -3.42
CA THR A 24 -9.50 -10.35 -4.56
C THR A 24 -8.42 -9.31 -4.79
N HIS A 25 -8.58 -8.10 -4.26
CA HIS A 25 -7.68 -6.96 -4.50
C HIS A 25 -6.92 -6.56 -3.23
N THR A 26 -5.76 -5.94 -3.43
CA THR A 26 -4.99 -5.31 -2.34
C THR A 26 -5.85 -4.21 -1.70
N ALA A 27 -5.98 -4.26 -0.37
CA ALA A 27 -6.70 -3.25 0.39
C ALA A 27 -6.00 -2.92 1.70
N GLY A 28 -6.09 -1.64 2.09
CA GLY A 28 -5.73 -1.15 3.41
C GLY A 28 -6.99 -0.88 4.24
N TYR A 29 -6.98 -1.29 5.50
CA TYR A 29 -8.08 -1.13 6.45
C TYR A 29 -7.65 -0.28 7.63
N VAL A 30 -8.49 0.68 8.02
CA VAL A 30 -8.31 1.47 9.25
C VAL A 30 -9.55 1.35 10.12
N CYS A 31 -9.35 1.35 11.43
CA CYS A 31 -10.43 1.35 12.41
C CYS A 31 -10.66 2.77 12.94
N ARG A 32 -11.92 3.14 13.17
CA ARG A 32 -12.31 4.41 13.81
C ARG A 32 -13.51 4.20 14.71
N ALA A 33 -13.45 4.68 15.94
CA ALA A 33 -14.56 4.60 16.89
C ALA A 33 -15.39 5.90 16.90
N ARG A 34 -16.67 5.77 17.26
CA ARG A 34 -17.63 6.87 17.40
C ARG A 34 -18.21 6.90 18.81
N ARG A 35 -18.46 8.09 19.38
CA ARG A 35 -19.06 8.27 20.72
C ARG A 35 -19.96 9.51 20.79
N GLY A 36 -21.09 9.39 21.48
CA GLY A 36 -21.92 10.53 21.91
C GLY A 36 -22.92 11.04 20.86
N ASP A 37 -23.71 12.04 21.28
CA ASP A 37 -24.63 12.84 20.47
C ASP A 37 -24.45 14.33 20.88
N PRO A 38 -23.79 15.19 20.07
CA PRO A 38 -23.33 14.94 18.70
C PRO A 38 -22.18 13.93 18.62
N VAL A 39 -22.01 13.31 17.46
CA VAL A 39 -21.03 12.24 17.25
C VAL A 39 -19.60 12.79 17.25
N PHE A 40 -18.81 12.31 18.21
CA PHE A 40 -17.36 12.51 18.25
C PHE A 40 -16.65 11.25 17.74
N TYR A 41 -15.62 11.45 16.94
CA TYR A 41 -14.82 10.36 16.38
C TYR A 41 -13.41 10.34 16.96
N THR A 42 -12.85 9.14 17.12
CA THR A 42 -11.43 8.98 17.41
C THR A 42 -10.57 9.25 16.18
N TRP A 43 -9.26 9.32 16.40
CA TRP A 43 -8.27 9.16 15.34
C TRP A 43 -8.37 7.76 14.72
N HIS A 44 -7.96 7.64 13.46
CA HIS A 44 -7.85 6.36 12.78
C HIS A 44 -6.75 5.53 13.44
N SER A 45 -6.91 4.20 13.44
CA SER A 45 -5.81 3.30 13.74
C SER A 45 -4.75 3.37 12.65
N GLY A 46 -3.55 2.85 12.94
CA GLY A 46 -2.61 2.51 11.87
C GLY A 46 -3.26 1.53 10.88
N VAL A 47 -2.91 1.68 9.61
CA VAL A 47 -3.47 0.88 8.52
C VAL A 47 -3.06 -0.60 8.63
N LYS A 48 -3.99 -1.49 8.32
CA LYS A 48 -3.77 -2.93 8.19
C LYS A 48 -3.98 -3.36 6.75
N PHE A 49 -2.92 -3.90 6.16
CA PHE A 49 -2.92 -4.31 4.76
C PHE A 49 -3.27 -5.79 4.62
N VAL A 50 -4.13 -6.08 3.64
CA VAL A 50 -4.43 -7.44 3.20
C VAL A 50 -4.32 -7.47 1.69
N TRP A 51 -3.60 -8.45 1.18
CA TRP A 51 -3.51 -8.73 -0.25
C TRP A 51 -3.62 -10.24 -0.46
N SER A 52 -4.30 -10.60 -1.53
CA SER A 52 -4.37 -11.98 -1.98
C SER A 52 -3.18 -12.21 -2.91
N GLY A 53 -2.12 -12.83 -2.40
CA GLY A 53 -1.04 -13.33 -3.24
C GLY A 53 -1.60 -14.44 -4.14
N GLY A 54 -1.91 -14.12 -5.40
CA GLY A 54 -2.29 -15.13 -6.38
C GLY A 54 -1.19 -16.19 -6.45
N VAL A 55 -1.56 -17.47 -6.47
CA VAL A 55 -0.60 -18.55 -6.79
C VAL A 55 -0.27 -18.39 -8.27
N ASN A 56 0.90 -17.81 -8.56
CA ASN A 56 1.34 -17.35 -9.89
C ASN A 56 0.49 -16.21 -10.48
N PRO A 57 0.63 -14.96 -10.00
CA PRO A 57 0.04 -13.84 -10.68
C PRO A 57 0.70 -13.69 -12.07
N ALA A 58 -0.08 -13.32 -13.09
CA ALA A 58 0.43 -13.05 -14.44
C ALA A 58 1.41 -11.86 -14.50
N ALA A 59 1.54 -11.13 -13.38
CA ALA A 59 2.42 -10.01 -13.19
C ALA A 59 3.19 -10.14 -11.86
N SER A 60 4.45 -9.72 -11.85
CA SER A 60 5.33 -9.74 -10.68
C SER A 60 5.71 -8.32 -10.26
N PHE A 61 5.92 -8.15 -8.95
CA PHE A 61 6.51 -6.97 -8.34
C PHE A 61 7.76 -7.38 -7.60
N THR A 62 8.89 -6.72 -7.93
CA THR A 62 10.19 -6.98 -7.33
C THR A 62 10.83 -5.69 -6.86
N VAL A 63 11.54 -5.76 -5.72
CA VAL A 63 12.27 -4.64 -5.14
C VAL A 63 13.77 -4.85 -5.35
N SER A 64 14.47 -3.83 -5.84
CA SER A 64 15.91 -3.83 -6.03
C SER A 64 16.55 -2.63 -5.30
N PRO A 65 17.62 -2.86 -4.51
CA PRO A 65 18.24 -4.15 -4.22
C PRO A 65 17.37 -5.02 -3.30
N HIS A 66 17.34 -6.35 -3.52
CA HIS A 66 16.54 -7.26 -2.70
C HIS A 66 17.19 -7.46 -1.33
N ARG A 67 16.80 -6.66 -0.33
CA ARG A 67 17.34 -6.69 1.04
C ARG A 67 16.22 -6.72 2.06
N LEU A 68 16.53 -7.17 3.28
CA LEU A 68 15.57 -7.19 4.39
C LEU A 68 15.46 -5.84 5.12
N GLN A 69 16.50 -5.01 5.01
CA GLN A 69 16.57 -3.70 5.62
C GLN A 69 16.87 -2.69 4.52
N HIS A 70 16.10 -1.61 4.53
CA HIS A 70 16.26 -0.46 3.65
C HIS A 70 16.37 0.79 4.52
N PHE A 71 17.22 1.72 4.10
CA PHE A 71 17.43 2.96 4.83
C PHE A 71 16.87 4.14 4.07
N SER A 72 16.45 5.15 4.83
CA SER A 72 15.85 6.39 4.30
C SER A 72 16.65 7.02 3.15
N ILE A 73 17.98 7.01 3.20
CA ILE A 73 18.84 7.69 2.23
C ILE A 73 19.09 6.84 0.96
N GLU A 74 18.73 5.55 0.98
CA GLU A 74 18.93 4.67 -0.17
C GLU A 74 17.80 4.82 -1.18
N SER A 75 18.15 4.85 -2.47
CA SER A 75 17.17 4.76 -3.55
C SER A 75 16.77 3.32 -3.81
N LEU A 76 15.50 3.11 -4.13
CA LEU A 76 14.94 1.82 -4.51
C LEU A 76 14.47 1.85 -5.96
N SER A 77 14.70 0.74 -6.66
CA SER A 77 14.09 0.45 -7.95
C SER A 77 13.01 -0.60 -7.75
N LEU A 78 11.78 -0.23 -8.05
CA LEU A 78 10.58 -1.03 -7.91
C LEU A 78 10.14 -1.47 -9.31
N ILE A 79 10.18 -2.77 -9.57
CA ILE A 79 10.13 -3.30 -10.93
C ILE A 79 8.83 -4.10 -11.10
N CYS A 80 8.09 -3.77 -12.16
CA CYS A 80 6.95 -4.52 -12.64
C CYS A 80 7.35 -5.41 -13.81
N GLU A 81 6.96 -6.68 -13.77
CA GLU A 81 7.02 -7.56 -14.94
C GLU A 81 5.65 -8.19 -15.19
N GLY A 82 5.37 -8.51 -16.45
CA GLY A 82 4.10 -9.09 -16.87
C GLY A 82 3.81 -8.73 -18.32
N ASN A 83 2.58 -8.95 -18.76
CA ASN A 83 2.21 -8.77 -20.17
C ASN A 83 1.54 -7.40 -20.46
N SER A 84 1.64 -6.44 -19.54
CA SER A 84 1.16 -5.07 -19.75
C SER A 84 2.27 -4.18 -20.29
N ALA A 85 1.92 -3.28 -21.22
CA ALA A 85 2.80 -2.22 -21.71
C ALA A 85 2.79 -0.97 -20.80
N GLU A 86 1.74 -0.80 -19.99
CA GLU A 86 1.57 0.35 -19.12
C GLU A 86 1.41 -0.12 -17.67
N TRP A 87 2.44 0.13 -16.86
CA TRP A 87 2.46 -0.19 -15.44
C TRP A 87 2.39 1.06 -14.60
N ARG A 88 1.64 0.97 -13.50
CA ARG A 88 1.65 1.95 -12.42
C ARG A 88 2.14 1.25 -11.17
N VAL A 89 3.23 1.76 -10.58
CA VAL A 89 3.63 1.33 -9.25
C VAL A 89 2.82 2.14 -8.25
N MET A 90 2.09 1.43 -7.40
CA MET A 90 1.21 1.96 -6.39
C MET A 90 1.85 1.79 -5.02
N LYS A 91 1.53 2.71 -4.11
CA LYS A 91 1.94 2.67 -2.71
C LYS A 91 0.74 2.99 -1.83
N VAL A 92 0.64 2.29 -0.69
CA VAL A 92 -0.05 2.82 0.48
C VAL A 92 0.94 2.94 1.64
N ASP A 93 1.05 4.12 2.22
CA ASP A 93 1.89 4.37 3.39
C ASP A 93 1.20 4.01 4.71
N GLU A 94 1.89 4.20 5.83
CA GLU A 94 1.41 3.82 7.16
C GLU A 94 0.18 4.65 7.62
N ASP A 95 -0.02 5.83 7.03
CA ASP A 95 -1.18 6.69 7.29
C ASP A 95 -2.41 6.27 6.45
N GLY A 96 -2.21 5.36 5.49
CA GLY A 96 -3.25 4.85 4.61
C GLY A 96 -3.41 5.66 3.32
N ASP A 97 -2.49 6.57 3.02
CA ASP A 97 -2.54 7.40 1.82
C ASP A 97 -2.08 6.62 0.59
N VAL A 98 -2.97 6.54 -0.39
CA VAL A 98 -2.71 5.87 -1.67
C VAL A 98 -2.04 6.85 -2.62
N SER A 99 -0.87 6.50 -3.12
CA SER A 99 -0.12 7.30 -4.10
C SER A 99 0.47 6.43 -5.19
N THR A 100 0.86 7.06 -6.29
CA THR A 100 1.52 6.44 -7.43
C THR A 100 2.99 6.82 -7.46
N CYS A 101 3.82 6.04 -8.15
CA CYS A 101 5.24 6.37 -8.33
C CYS A 101 5.46 7.80 -8.83
N SER A 102 4.59 8.31 -9.68
CA SER A 102 4.69 9.68 -10.20
C SER A 102 4.64 10.77 -9.11
N ASP A 103 4.16 10.45 -7.91
CA ASP A 103 4.07 11.38 -6.78
C ASP A 103 5.37 11.43 -5.94
N TRP A 104 6.16 10.36 -5.93
CA TRP A 104 7.34 10.19 -5.04
C TRP A 104 8.60 9.66 -5.75
N GLY A 105 8.54 9.49 -7.06
CA GLY A 105 9.58 8.86 -7.87
C GLY A 105 9.43 9.14 -9.36
N GLU A 106 10.17 8.39 -10.16
CA GLU A 106 10.19 8.49 -11.61
C GLU A 106 10.00 7.11 -12.24
N MET A 107 9.03 7.02 -13.16
CA MET A 107 8.80 5.83 -13.96
C MET A 107 9.69 5.83 -15.20
N THR A 108 10.45 4.75 -15.38
CA THR A 108 11.23 4.45 -16.58
C THR A 108 10.80 3.09 -17.13
N GLY A 109 9.87 3.10 -18.10
CA GLY A 109 9.25 1.87 -18.60
C GLY A 109 8.41 1.18 -17.53
N SER A 110 8.74 -0.06 -17.18
CA SER A 110 8.07 -0.83 -16.13
C SER A 110 8.73 -0.71 -14.75
N THR A 111 9.70 0.19 -14.59
CA THR A 111 10.45 0.39 -13.35
C THR A 111 10.18 1.76 -12.76
N CYS A 112 9.83 1.82 -11.48
CA CYS A 112 9.79 3.04 -10.69
C CYS A 112 11.08 3.21 -9.89
N ASN A 113 11.71 4.39 -9.96
CA ASN A 113 12.84 4.75 -9.12
C ASN A 113 12.41 5.81 -8.10
N THR A 114 12.72 5.63 -6.83
CA THR A 114 12.41 6.62 -5.79
C THR A 114 13.31 7.85 -5.95
N ASN A 115 12.71 9.04 -6.15
CA ASN A 115 13.45 10.30 -6.29
C ASN A 115 13.79 10.92 -4.93
N THR A 116 12.94 10.64 -3.95
CA THR A 116 13.12 11.03 -2.55
C THR A 116 13.42 9.81 -1.70
N THR A 117 13.66 10.08 -0.42
CA THR A 117 13.67 9.10 0.67
C THR A 117 12.53 8.11 0.50
N ALA A 118 12.83 6.82 0.30
CA ALA A 118 11.79 5.80 0.29
C ALA A 118 11.01 5.86 1.62
N SER A 119 9.71 5.59 1.59
CA SER A 119 8.87 5.56 2.79
C SER A 119 8.43 4.13 3.11
N SER A 120 8.22 3.82 4.37
CA SER A 120 7.58 2.56 4.76
C SER A 120 6.18 2.47 4.14
N GLY A 121 5.78 1.28 3.73
CA GLY A 121 4.47 1.06 3.13
C GLY A 121 4.37 -0.24 2.34
N VAL A 122 3.19 -0.47 1.77
CA VAL A 122 2.94 -1.61 0.87
C VAL A 122 2.93 -1.11 -0.57
N TYR A 123 3.67 -1.82 -1.42
CA TYR A 123 3.87 -1.47 -2.81
C TYR A 123 3.44 -2.62 -3.72
N TRP A 124 2.85 -2.30 -4.87
CA TRP A 124 2.45 -3.26 -5.90
C TRP A 124 2.43 -2.60 -7.28
N CYS A 125 2.28 -3.41 -8.33
CA CYS A 125 2.04 -2.93 -9.69
C CYS A 125 0.59 -3.14 -10.09
N GLU A 126 0.04 -2.16 -10.78
CA GLU A 126 -1.29 -2.18 -11.34
C GLU A 126 -1.25 -1.72 -12.80
N SER A 127 -2.09 -2.35 -13.62
CA SER A 127 -2.40 -1.96 -14.99
C SER A 127 -3.91 -2.07 -15.19
N GLU A 128 -4.42 -1.68 -16.35
CA GLU A 128 -5.86 -1.76 -16.63
C GLU A 128 -6.43 -3.19 -16.53
N THR A 129 -5.59 -4.22 -16.70
CA THR A 129 -6.03 -5.61 -16.80
C THR A 129 -5.40 -6.54 -15.78
N GLN A 130 -4.34 -6.10 -15.08
CA GLN A 130 -3.53 -6.96 -14.22
C GLN A 130 -3.06 -6.20 -12.99
N SER A 131 -3.03 -6.92 -11.87
CA SER A 131 -2.36 -6.52 -10.63
C SER A 131 -1.31 -7.57 -10.29
N SER A 132 -0.15 -7.13 -9.83
CA SER A 132 0.93 -8.02 -9.40
C SER A 132 0.80 -8.42 -7.92
N ASN A 133 1.76 -9.18 -7.41
CA ASN A 133 1.93 -9.33 -5.97
C ASN A 133 2.24 -7.99 -5.29
N ALA A 134 1.95 -7.92 -3.99
CA ALA A 134 2.35 -6.79 -3.16
C ALA A 134 3.52 -7.18 -2.25
N ALA A 135 4.34 -6.20 -1.88
CA ALA A 135 5.40 -6.35 -0.88
C ALA A 135 5.34 -5.23 0.15
N ASN A 136 5.62 -5.58 1.41
CA ASN A 136 5.79 -4.62 2.49
C ASN A 136 7.27 -4.19 2.54
N ILE A 137 7.53 -2.90 2.42
CA ILE A 137 8.86 -2.30 2.54
C ILE A 137 8.87 -1.48 3.83
N THR A 138 9.80 -1.79 4.72
CA THR A 138 10.05 -1.01 5.94
C THR A 138 11.35 -0.23 5.80
N ILE A 139 11.27 1.08 6.00
CA ILE A 139 12.40 1.99 5.89
C ILE A 139 12.88 2.37 7.30
N HIS A 140 14.16 2.14 7.55
CA HIS A 140 14.83 2.55 8.77
C HIS A 140 15.44 3.94 8.63
N SER A 141 15.29 4.76 9.67
CA SER A 141 16.00 6.03 9.75
C SER A 141 17.45 5.78 10.15
N GLU A 142 18.40 6.24 9.33
CA GLU A 142 19.81 6.34 9.72
C GLU A 142 19.98 7.63 10.53
N PHE A 143 19.52 7.63 11.79
CA PHE A 143 20.05 8.61 12.73
C PHE A 143 21.46 8.17 13.13
N ILE A 144 22.48 8.66 12.42
CA ILE A 144 23.84 8.66 12.94
C ILE A 144 23.84 9.63 14.12
N PHE A 145 23.84 9.10 15.35
CA PHE A 145 24.23 9.88 16.51
C PHE A 145 25.73 10.18 16.34
N ILE A 146 26.05 11.40 15.90
CA ILE A 146 27.41 11.98 15.98
C ILE A 146 27.52 12.72 17.31
#